data_AF-W0QDW9-F1
#
_entry.id   AF-W0QDW9-F1
#
_cell.length_a   1.000
_cell.length_b   1.000
_cell.length_c   1.000
_cell.angle_alpha   90.00
_cell.angle_beta   90.00
_cell.angle_gamma   90.00
#
_symmetry.space_group_name_H-M   'P 1'
#
loop_
_entity.id
_entity.type
_entity.pdbx_description
1 polymer ?
#
loop_
_entity_poly.entity_id
_entity_poly.type
_entity_poly.pdbx_seq_one_letter_code
_entity_poly.pdbx_strand_id
1 'polypeptide(L)' 'MYPPAAYLVPCERTEFSGNTYGDTVEYLIKVIGERDLCASQINRIREWQAQTKQGFK' A
#
# COMPACT_ATOMS: atom_id res chain seq x y z
N MET A 1 -11.71 1.34 -18.66
CA MET A 1 -11.01 0.17 -18.08
C MET A 1 -10.57 0.54 -16.68
N TYR A 2 -10.69 -0.38 -15.71
CA TYR A 2 -10.27 -0.17 -14.32
C TYR A 2 -9.10 -1.13 -14.00
N PRO A 3 -8.20 -0.76 -13.07
CA PRO A 3 -7.16 -1.68 -12.62
C PRO A 3 -7.77 -2.88 -11.88
N PRO A 4 -7.01 -3.98 -11.75
CA PRO A 4 -7.41 -5.10 -10.88
C PRO A 4 -7.85 -4.62 -9.50
N ALA A 5 -8.98 -5.15 -9.02
CA ALA A 5 -9.60 -4.71 -7.75
C ALA A 5 -8.67 -4.85 -6.55
N ALA A 6 -7.75 -5.83 -6.57
CA ALA A 6 -6.74 -6.02 -5.53
C ALA A 6 -5.79 -4.82 -5.35
N TYR A 7 -5.64 -3.95 -6.36
CA TYR A 7 -4.81 -2.75 -6.28
C TYR A 7 -5.58 -1.54 -5.71
N LEU A 8 -6.91 -1.64 -5.65
CA LEU A 8 -7.80 -0.57 -5.19
C LEU A 8 -8.28 -0.78 -3.75
N VAL A 9 -7.78 -1.83 -3.08
CA VAL A 9 -8.03 -2.04 -1.66
C VAL A 9 -7.49 -0.83 -0.89
N PRO A 10 -8.28 -0.22 0.03
CA PRO A 10 -7.79 0.88 0.83
C PRO A 10 -6.51 0.51 1.59
N CYS A 11 -5.57 1.44 1.67
CA CYS A 11 -4.36 1.22 2.45
C CYS A 11 -4.69 1.17 3.94
N GLU A 12 -4.18 0.13 4.61
CA GLU A 12 -4.27 -0.02 6.05
C GLU A 12 -3.60 1.16 6.75
N ARG A 13 -4.23 1.62 7.83
CA ARG A 13 -3.77 2.74 8.66
C ARG A 13 -4.07 2.42 10.11
N THR A 14 -3.26 1.55 10.70
CA THR A 14 -3.44 1.21 12.11
C THR A 14 -3.22 2.43 12.98
N GLU A 15 -4.06 2.63 13.99
CA GLU A 15 -3.87 3.66 15.01
C GLU A 15 -2.83 3.24 16.06
N PHE A 16 -2.03 4.18 16.55
CA PHE A 16 -1.12 3.94 17.66
C PHE A 16 -1.88 3.91 18.99
N SER A 17 -1.69 2.83 19.77
CA SER A 17 -2.30 2.65 21.09
C SER A 17 -1.28 2.34 22.21
N GLY A 18 0.01 2.52 21.93
CA GLY A 18 1.09 2.24 22.86
C GLY A 18 1.34 3.35 23.88
N ASN A 19 2.00 3.01 24.98
CA ASN A 19 2.35 3.94 26.06
C ASN A 19 3.85 3.94 26.40
N THR A 20 4.64 3.10 25.74
CA THR A 20 6.08 2.98 25.95
C THR A 20 6.88 3.22 24.68
N TYR A 21 8.18 3.46 24.84
CA TYR A 21 9.11 3.47 23.71
C TYR A 21 9.14 2.14 22.97
N GLY A 22 8.99 1.01 23.68
CA GLY A 22 8.90 -0.32 23.07
C GLY A 22 7.69 -0.42 22.13
N ASP A 23 6.51 -0.02 22.61
CA ASP A 23 5.29 -0.02 21.81
C ASP A 23 5.42 0.87 20.57
N THR A 24 6.17 1.98 20.68
CA THR A 24 6.43 2.89 19.56
C THR A 24 7.28 2.21 18.49
N VAL A 25 8.31 1.46 18.89
CA VAL A 25 9.17 0.72 17.95
C VAL A 25 8.38 -0.41 17.26
N GLU A 26 7.56 -1.15 18.01
CA GLU A 26 6.69 -2.20 17.46
C GLU A 26 5.66 -1.61 16.48
N TYR A 27 5.01 -0.51 16.85
CA TYR A 27 4.09 0.20 15.98
C TYR A 27 4.79 0.71 14.72
N LEU A 28 6.01 1.23 14.83
CA LEU A 28 6.80 1.69 13.69
C LEU A 28 7.04 0.56 12.67
N ILE A 29 7.41 -0.63 13.15
CA ILE A 29 7.58 -1.81 12.28
C ILE A 29 6.28 -2.13 11.53
N LYS A 30 5.14 -2.08 12.24
CA LYS A 30 3.82 -2.32 11.65
C LYS A 30 3.49 -1.31 10.55
N VAL A 31 3.60 -0.02 10.81
CA VAL A 31 3.25 1.02 9.82
C VAL A 31 4.23 1.08 8.63
N ILE A 32 5.49 0.64 8.82
CA ILE A 32 6.42 0.43 7.70
C ILE A 32 5.87 -0.66 6.76
N GLY A 33 5.40 -1.79 7.31
CA GLY A 33 4.79 -2.85 6.52
C GLY A 33 3.52 -2.41 5.79
N GLU A 34 2.64 -1.68 6.47
CA GLU A 34 1.42 -1.11 5.86
C GLU A 34 1.75 -0.15 4.72
N ARG A 35 2.73 0.74 4.94
CA ARG A 35 3.23 1.67 3.92
C ARG A 35 3.78 0.94 2.71
N ASP A 36 4.62 -0.08 2.90
CA ASP A 36 5.28 -0.78 1.80
C ASP A 36 4.28 -1.57 0.96
N LEU A 37 3.28 -2.18 1.60
CA LEU A 37 2.16 -2.82 0.90
C LEU A 37 1.36 -1.80 0.07
N CYS A 38 0.98 -0.67 0.68
CA CYS A 38 0.27 0.41 0.00
C CYS A 38 1.06 0.95 -1.20
N ALA A 39 2.36 1.20 -1.03
CA ALA A 39 3.25 1.64 -2.10
C ALA A 39 3.31 0.63 -3.25
N SER A 40 3.32 -0.67 -2.94
CA SER A 40 3.27 -1.72 -3.95
C SER A 40 1.98 -1.71 -4.78
N GLN A 41 0.83 -1.43 -4.17
CA GLN A 41 -0.45 -1.30 -4.87
C GLN A 41 -0.42 -0.13 -5.85
N ILE A 42 0.09 1.04 -5.42
CA ILE A 42 0.25 2.22 -6.28
C ILE A 42 1.18 1.94 -7.46
N ASN A 43 2.29 1.24 -7.24
CA ASN A 43 3.19 0.86 -8.33
C ASN A 43 2.49 -0.02 -9.36
N ARG A 44 1.71 -1.01 -8.93
CA ARG A 44 0.93 -1.87 -9.82
C ARG A 44 -0.15 -1.12 -10.59
N ILE A 45 -0.78 -0.09 -10.00
CA ILE A 45 -1.69 0.80 -10.74
C ILE A 45 -0.95 1.54 -11.83
N ARG A 46 0.23 2.10 -11.54
CA ARG A 46 1.05 2.84 -12.52
C ARG A 46 1.49 1.93 -13.67
N GLU A 47 1.93 0.72 -13.36
CA GLU A 47 2.28 -0.30 -14.36
C GLU A 47 1.08 -0.67 -15.24
N TRP A 48 -0.07 -0.94 -14.64
CA TRP A 48 -1.31 -1.21 -15.37
C TRP A 48 -1.71 -0.04 -16.27
N GLN A 49 -1.60 1.21 -15.80
CA GLN A 49 -1.87 2.40 -16.61
C GLN A 49 -0.91 2.51 -17.81
N ALA A 50 0.38 2.21 -17.61
CA ALA A 50 1.37 2.22 -18.68
C ALA A 50 1.07 1.15 -19.75
N GLN A 51 0.73 -0.07 -19.33
CA GLN A 51 0.32 -1.15 -20.23
C GLN A 51 -0.96 -0.80 -21.00
N THR A 52 -1.94 -0.21 -20.31
CA THR A 52 -3.21 0.21 -20.92
C THR A 52 -3.00 1.30 -21.97
N LYS A 53 -2.12 2.28 -21.70
CA LYS A 53 -1.82 3.38 -22.64
C LYS A 53 -1.05 2.92 -23.88
N GLN A 54 -0.23 1.88 -23.77
CA GLN A 54 0.53 1.33 -24.90
C GLN A 54 -0.33 0.46 -25.84
N GLY A 55 -1.63 0.30 -25.53
CA GLY A 55 -2.50 -0.69 -26.14
C GLY A 55 -2.16 -2.05 -25.55
N PHE A 56 -3.14 -2.72 -24.93
CA PHE A 56 -2.99 -4.13 -24.60
C PHE A 56 -2.63 -4.87 -25.89
N LYS A 57 -1.40 -5.39 -26.01
CA LYS A 57 -1.08 -6.38 -27.03
C LYS A 57 -1.82 -7.67 -26.74
#